data_AF-A0A4Z0ETF5-F1
#
_entry.id   AF-A0A4Z0ETF5-F1
#
_cell.length_a   1.000
_cell.length_b   1.000
_cell.length_c   1.000
_cell.angle_alpha   90.00
_cell.angle_beta   90.00
_cell.angle_gamma   90.00
#
_symmetry.space_group_name_H-M   'P 1'
#
loop_
_entity.id
_entity.type
_entity.pdbx_description
1 polymer ?
#
loop_
_entity_poly.entity_id
_entity_poly.type
_entity_poly.pdbx_seq_one_letter_code
_entity_poly.pdbx_strand_id
1 'polypeptide(L)'
;MSFPTRFHFVAHLALGGLLLATGCKSSDSPTPAPTTPTTPTTPTAPSQVAVWLTMPDKSALFYRQKVSLQFGANTNQDPIIAVDTTQTFQTMDGFGYALTGGSAQVMSRMSADSRAALIKELFATDSTSLGVSYLRVSIGASDLDSQVFTYDDSPQPDPTLANFSLASDQTALIPVLKEILAVNPAIKILGSPWTAPSWMKSNNSPVGGSLLPQYYDAYAQYFVKYIQGMKAAGITIDAVTLQNEPLNPSNNPSLVMQAQEQANFIKNNVGPAFRAAGITTKIIAYDHNTDRTDYPLTVLGDAGANPYVDGSAFHFYSPVVPITVLSQVHDAYPTKNIYFTEFWTQAPGPNHQVDFGSELAYHVGNLEIGAVRNWSKNVLEWNLASDQSFGPYTSGGCAECLGAVTINGNTVTRNPAYYNIAHSSKFVRPGSVRVATNVPSNLQNVAYKTPNGKRCLVVLNSGTTLQNFNIQYKGKVVNTSLYGGAVATYIW
;
A
#
# COMPACT_ATOMS: atom_id res chain seq x y z
N MET A 1 7.76 16.81 16.36
CA MET A 1 7.48 17.95 15.47
C MET A 1 5.98 18.04 15.32
N SER A 2 5.40 19.23 15.51
CA SER A 2 3.95 19.46 15.41
C SER A 2 3.55 19.49 13.93
N PHE A 3 2.67 18.60 13.50
CA PHE A 3 2.09 18.64 12.15
C PHE A 3 1.19 19.89 12.00
N PRO A 4 1.22 20.62 10.87
CA PRO A 4 0.47 21.85 10.73
C PRO A 4 -1.01 21.57 10.38
N THR A 5 -1.91 22.04 11.24
CA THR A 5 -3.35 22.09 11.01
C THR A 5 -3.68 23.18 9.98
N ARG A 6 -4.44 22.82 8.92
CA ARG A 6 -4.94 23.76 7.92
C ARG A 6 -6.20 24.48 8.43
N PHE A 7 -6.17 25.81 8.44
CA PHE A 7 -7.32 26.66 8.77
C PHE A 7 -8.31 26.72 7.61
N HIS A 8 -9.61 26.55 7.89
CA HIS A 8 -10.70 26.83 6.96
C HIS A 8 -11.48 28.08 7.38
N PHE A 9 -11.61 29.01 6.44
CA PHE A 9 -12.49 30.18 6.50
C PHE A 9 -13.95 29.73 6.24
N VAL A 10 -14.87 30.06 7.15
CA VAL A 10 -16.32 29.89 6.95
C VAL A 10 -16.94 31.27 6.77
N ALA A 11 -17.52 31.52 5.60
CA ALA A 11 -18.39 32.66 5.33
C ALA A 11 -19.84 32.16 5.35
N HIS A 12 -20.64 32.65 6.31
CA HIS A 12 -22.07 32.42 6.35
C HIS A 12 -22.80 33.49 5.53
N LEU A 13 -23.65 33.04 4.60
CA LEU A 13 -24.66 33.87 3.95
C LEU A 13 -26.01 33.14 3.97
N ALA A 14 -27.02 33.92 4.33
CA ALA A 14 -28.37 33.54 4.71
C ALA A 14 -29.25 33.09 3.55
N LEU A 15 -30.37 32.41 3.85
CA LEU A 15 -31.71 32.93 3.55
C LEU A 15 -32.81 32.04 4.16
N GLY A 16 -33.74 32.66 4.89
CA GLY A 16 -35.01 32.05 5.29
C GLY A 16 -36.03 32.13 4.15
N GLY A 17 -36.77 31.04 3.96
CA GLY A 17 -37.86 30.93 2.98
C GLY A 17 -39.18 30.57 3.67
N LEU A 18 -40.14 31.48 3.57
CA LEU A 18 -41.52 31.39 4.07
C LEU A 18 -42.32 30.32 3.29
N LEU A 19 -43.02 29.44 3.99
CA LEU A 19 -43.99 28.50 3.43
C LEU A 19 -45.38 29.16 3.32
N LEU A 20 -45.88 29.33 2.10
CA LEU A 20 -47.27 29.68 1.81
C LEU A 20 -47.99 28.43 1.29
N ALA A 21 -48.99 27.96 2.04
CA ALA A 21 -49.90 26.91 1.64
C ALA A 21 -51.10 27.52 0.90
N THR A 22 -51.31 27.11 -0.35
CA THR A 22 -52.55 27.36 -1.09
C THR A 22 -53.08 26.05 -1.64
N GLY A 23 -54.26 25.65 -1.17
CA GLY A 23 -55.01 24.52 -1.69
C GLY A 23 -55.69 24.84 -3.01
N CYS A 24 -55.66 23.90 -3.94
CA CYS A 24 -56.52 23.92 -5.12
C CYS A 24 -57.33 22.63 -5.23
N LYS A 25 -58.59 22.85 -5.61
CA LYS A 25 -59.68 21.89 -5.77
C LYS A 25 -59.46 20.97 -6.97
N SER A 26 -59.97 19.76 -6.82
CA SER A 26 -60.10 18.69 -7.81
C SER A 26 -60.96 19.10 -9.01
N SER A 27 -60.50 18.72 -10.21
CA SER A 27 -61.31 18.65 -11.43
C SER A 27 -61.02 17.32 -12.12
N ASP A 28 -62.07 16.53 -12.35
CA ASP A 28 -62.02 15.20 -12.95
C ASP A 28 -61.70 15.28 -14.45
N SER A 29 -60.65 14.57 -14.86
CA SER A 29 -60.37 14.25 -16.27
C SER A 29 -60.38 12.72 -16.43
N PRO A 30 -60.94 12.17 -17.53
CA PRO A 30 -61.07 10.73 -17.70
C PRO A 30 -59.70 10.06 -17.89
N THR A 31 -59.53 8.95 -17.18
CA THR A 31 -58.29 8.18 -17.03
C THR A 31 -57.83 7.54 -18.37
N PRO A 32 -56.57 7.68 -18.79
CA PRO A 32 -56.00 6.86 -19.85
C PRO A 32 -55.90 5.40 -19.39
N ALA A 33 -56.19 4.45 -20.28
CA ALA A 33 -56.05 3.02 -19.99
C ALA A 33 -54.63 2.69 -19.48
N PRO A 34 -54.46 1.77 -18.51
CA PRO A 34 -53.15 1.44 -17.97
C PRO A 34 -52.29 0.80 -19.06
N THR A 35 -51.21 1.48 -19.46
CA THR A 35 -50.10 0.84 -20.16
C THR A 35 -49.51 -0.19 -19.22
N THR A 36 -49.57 -1.46 -19.63
CA THR A 36 -48.95 -2.58 -18.91
C THR A 36 -47.48 -2.25 -18.65
N PRO A 37 -46.99 -2.31 -17.40
CA PRO A 37 -45.57 -2.14 -17.13
C PRO A 37 -44.82 -3.21 -17.91
N THR A 38 -43.99 -2.81 -18.87
CA THR A 38 -42.98 -3.71 -19.44
C THR A 38 -42.09 -4.14 -18.28
N THR A 39 -42.20 -5.41 -17.90
CA THR A 39 -41.34 -6.03 -16.90
C THR A 39 -39.89 -5.77 -17.32
N PRO A 40 -39.03 -5.25 -16.43
CA PRO A 40 -37.61 -5.10 -16.74
C PRO A 40 -37.07 -6.46 -17.17
N THR A 41 -36.69 -6.59 -18.43
CA THR A 41 -36.05 -7.81 -18.93
C THR A 41 -34.75 -7.99 -18.18
N THR A 42 -34.71 -8.97 -17.29
CA THR A 42 -33.48 -9.46 -16.66
C THR A 42 -32.50 -9.82 -17.79
N PRO A 43 -31.30 -9.21 -17.86
CA PRO A 43 -30.33 -9.53 -18.90
C PRO A 43 -30.02 -11.03 -18.87
N THR A 44 -30.28 -11.72 -19.99
CA THR A 44 -30.22 -13.19 -20.11
C THR A 44 -28.80 -13.72 -20.34
N ALA A 45 -27.82 -12.84 -20.59
CA ALA A 45 -26.42 -13.20 -20.84
C ALA A 45 -25.52 -12.80 -19.65
N PRO A 46 -24.55 -13.67 -19.25
CA PRO A 46 -23.60 -13.34 -18.20
C PRO A 46 -22.74 -12.12 -18.61
N SER A 47 -22.45 -11.25 -17.65
CA SER A 47 -21.61 -10.07 -17.89
C SER A 47 -20.23 -10.46 -18.44
N GLN A 48 -19.78 -9.82 -19.52
CA GLN A 48 -18.40 -9.96 -20.00
C GLN A 48 -17.40 -9.23 -19.11
N VAL A 49 -17.84 -8.13 -18.48
CA VAL A 49 -17.02 -7.33 -17.56
C VAL A 49 -17.60 -7.40 -16.15
N ALA A 50 -16.82 -7.91 -15.20
CA ALA A 50 -17.19 -7.89 -13.79
C ALA A 50 -16.69 -6.60 -13.14
N VAL A 51 -17.48 -6.03 -12.21
CA VAL A 51 -17.17 -4.74 -11.57
C VAL A 51 -17.21 -4.88 -10.05
N TRP A 52 -16.19 -4.37 -9.38
CA TRP A 52 -16.16 -4.14 -7.93
C TRP A 52 -16.16 -2.64 -7.66
N LEU A 53 -16.97 -2.18 -6.72
CA LEU A 53 -17.19 -0.77 -6.45
C LEU A 53 -16.96 -0.44 -4.97
N THR A 54 -16.28 0.66 -4.71
CA THR A 54 -16.27 1.34 -3.43
C THR A 54 -16.80 2.76 -3.61
N MET A 55 -17.81 3.14 -2.83
CA MET A 55 -18.41 4.47 -2.85
C MET A 55 -17.86 5.31 -1.69
N PRO A 56 -17.66 6.63 -1.87
CA PRO A 56 -17.10 7.50 -0.84
C PRO A 56 -17.99 7.62 0.41
N ASP A 57 -19.30 7.39 0.27
CA ASP A 57 -20.28 7.38 1.36
C ASP A 57 -20.42 6.01 2.06
N LYS A 58 -19.58 5.04 1.70
CA LYS A 58 -19.60 3.65 2.20
C LYS A 58 -20.84 2.83 1.84
N SER A 59 -21.71 3.30 0.96
CA SER A 59 -22.90 2.54 0.49
C SER A 59 -22.53 1.27 -0.29
N ALA A 60 -21.32 1.23 -0.86
CA ALA A 60 -20.67 0.05 -1.39
C ALA A 60 -19.21 0.03 -0.93
N LEU A 61 -18.74 -1.13 -0.48
CA LEU A 61 -17.40 -1.32 0.09
C LEU A 61 -16.77 -2.55 -0.57
N PHE A 62 -15.98 -2.31 -1.63
CA PHE A 62 -15.44 -3.32 -2.54
C PHE A 62 -16.49 -4.38 -2.95
N TYR A 63 -17.70 -3.92 -3.28
CA TYR A 63 -18.85 -4.76 -3.56
C TYR A 63 -18.95 -5.13 -5.04
N ARG A 64 -19.11 -6.42 -5.33
CA ARG A 64 -19.30 -6.92 -6.70
C ARG A 64 -20.68 -6.54 -7.24
N GLN A 65 -20.70 -5.70 -8.27
CA GLN A 65 -21.92 -5.20 -8.88
C GLN A 65 -22.67 -6.29 -9.66
N LYS A 66 -24.01 -6.21 -9.65
CA LYS A 66 -24.91 -7.08 -10.43
C LYS A 66 -25.35 -6.40 -11.74
N VAL A 67 -24.37 -5.98 -12.54
CA VAL A 67 -24.58 -5.33 -13.84
C VAL A 67 -24.19 -6.26 -14.98
N SER A 68 -24.80 -6.09 -16.16
CA SER A 68 -24.40 -6.78 -17.39
C SER A 68 -23.72 -5.79 -18.33
N LEU A 69 -22.39 -5.87 -18.38
CA LEU A 69 -21.52 -5.05 -19.20
C LEU A 69 -20.94 -5.91 -20.32
N GLN A 70 -21.21 -5.50 -21.56
CA GLN A 70 -20.87 -6.23 -22.78
C GLN A 70 -20.08 -5.34 -23.73
N PHE A 71 -18.99 -5.86 -24.31
CA PHE A 71 -18.26 -5.14 -25.34
C PHE A 71 -19.03 -5.17 -26.67
N GLY A 72 -19.37 -4.00 -27.18
CA GLY A 72 -20.08 -3.82 -28.44
C GLY A 72 -19.37 -2.86 -29.40
N ALA A 73 -19.99 -2.63 -30.56
CA ALA A 73 -19.53 -1.66 -31.56
C ALA A 73 -20.18 -0.28 -31.40
N ASN A 74 -21.12 -0.12 -30.46
CA ASN A 74 -21.89 1.11 -30.29
C ASN A 74 -21.03 2.19 -29.65
N THR A 75 -20.63 3.19 -30.41
CA THR A 75 -19.90 4.36 -29.91
C THR A 75 -20.88 5.48 -29.49
N ASN A 76 -20.55 6.21 -28.44
CA ASN A 76 -21.21 7.46 -28.07
C ASN A 76 -20.16 8.58 -27.89
N GLN A 77 -20.56 9.74 -27.36
CA GLN A 77 -19.66 10.90 -27.16
C GLN A 77 -19.07 10.98 -25.74
N ASP A 78 -19.29 9.95 -24.89
CA ASP A 78 -18.73 9.92 -23.55
C ASP A 78 -17.20 9.72 -23.61
N PRO A 79 -16.43 10.26 -22.62
CA PRO A 79 -14.99 10.09 -22.56
C PRO A 79 -14.58 8.61 -22.62
N ILE A 80 -13.48 8.31 -23.33
CA ILE A 80 -13.01 6.95 -23.56
C ILE A 80 -11.72 6.69 -22.77
N ILE A 81 -11.72 5.67 -21.91
CA ILE A 81 -10.51 5.03 -21.40
C ILE A 81 -10.12 3.92 -22.39
N ALA A 82 -9.08 4.16 -23.19
CA ALA A 82 -8.55 3.19 -24.15
C ALA A 82 -7.49 2.32 -23.49
N VAL A 83 -7.69 1.00 -23.51
CA VAL A 83 -6.76 0.01 -22.97
C VAL A 83 -5.98 -0.65 -24.10
N ASP A 84 -4.67 -0.41 -24.14
CA ASP A 84 -3.76 -0.99 -25.13
C ASP A 84 -2.80 -1.99 -24.47
N THR A 85 -3.04 -3.29 -24.70
CA THR A 85 -2.20 -4.38 -24.18
C THR A 85 -0.96 -4.66 -25.02
N THR A 86 -0.75 -3.95 -26.13
CA THR A 86 0.46 -4.09 -26.97
C THR A 86 1.61 -3.26 -26.43
N GLN A 87 1.31 -2.17 -25.71
CA GLN A 87 2.27 -1.39 -24.95
C GLN A 87 2.29 -1.84 -23.48
N THR A 88 3.41 -2.42 -23.06
CA THR A 88 3.63 -2.95 -21.71
C THR A 88 4.66 -2.14 -20.94
N PHE A 89 4.56 -2.15 -19.61
CA PHE A 89 5.51 -1.49 -18.70
C PHE A 89 6.04 -2.51 -17.68
N GLN A 90 6.18 -2.12 -16.41
CA GLN A 90 6.72 -2.99 -15.37
C GLN A 90 5.81 -4.17 -15.03
N THR A 91 6.43 -5.28 -14.66
CA THR A 91 5.78 -6.40 -13.99
C THR A 91 5.58 -6.09 -12.51
N MET A 92 4.36 -6.35 -12.02
CA MET A 92 3.94 -6.08 -10.66
C MET A 92 4.43 -7.17 -9.70
N ASP A 93 5.00 -6.72 -8.59
CA ASP A 93 5.46 -7.57 -7.50
C ASP A 93 4.35 -7.88 -6.49
N GLY A 94 3.48 -6.92 -6.18
CA GLY A 94 2.31 -7.15 -5.34
C GLY A 94 1.81 -5.89 -4.62
N PHE A 95 0.72 -6.04 -3.89
CA PHE A 95 0.07 -4.99 -3.11
C PHE A 95 -0.16 -5.50 -1.69
N GLY A 96 -0.06 -4.62 -0.70
CA GLY A 96 -0.31 -5.00 0.69
C GLY A 96 0.03 -3.93 1.71
N TYR A 97 0.61 -4.39 2.83
CA TYR A 97 0.74 -3.59 4.05
C TYR A 97 2.06 -3.90 4.78
N ALA A 98 2.38 -3.12 5.81
CA ALA A 98 3.33 -3.52 6.82
C ALA A 98 2.67 -4.39 7.91
N LEU A 99 3.15 -5.62 8.06
CA LEU A 99 2.89 -6.45 9.24
C LEU A 99 3.92 -6.07 10.31
N THR A 100 3.60 -5.04 11.09
CA THR A 100 4.41 -4.58 12.22
C THR A 100 4.37 -5.60 13.35
N GLY A 101 5.33 -5.55 14.28
CA GLY A 101 5.27 -6.41 15.47
C GLY A 101 4.02 -6.12 16.30
N GLY A 102 3.56 -4.87 16.36
CA GLY A 102 2.27 -4.49 16.94
C GLY A 102 1.07 -5.10 16.22
N SER A 103 1.03 -5.07 14.89
CA SER A 103 0.00 -5.78 14.11
C SER A 103 -0.05 -7.26 14.46
N ALA A 104 1.12 -7.93 14.49
CA ALA A 104 1.20 -9.34 14.84
C ALA A 104 0.76 -9.61 16.29
N GLN A 105 1.12 -8.75 17.25
CA GLN A 105 0.68 -8.86 18.64
C GLN A 105 -0.84 -8.72 18.76
N VAL A 106 -1.44 -7.75 18.07
CA VAL A 106 -2.89 -7.55 18.04
C VAL A 106 -3.59 -8.79 17.46
N MET A 107 -3.12 -9.30 16.33
CA MET A 107 -3.70 -10.49 15.70
C MET A 107 -3.55 -11.73 16.60
N SER A 108 -2.41 -11.93 17.25
CA SER A 108 -2.15 -13.06 18.15
C SER A 108 -3.07 -13.09 19.38
N ARG A 109 -3.69 -11.95 19.76
CA ARG A 109 -4.67 -11.87 20.85
C ARG A 109 -6.08 -12.33 20.46
N MET A 110 -6.37 -12.50 19.16
CA MET A 110 -7.62 -13.09 18.70
C MET A 110 -7.68 -14.59 19.01
N SER A 111 -8.89 -15.16 19.01
CA SER A 111 -9.05 -16.61 18.96
C SER A 111 -8.40 -17.18 17.69
N ALA A 112 -7.95 -18.44 17.74
CA ALA A 112 -7.32 -19.08 16.58
C ALA A 112 -8.24 -19.08 15.35
N ASP A 113 -9.53 -19.38 15.52
CA ASP A 113 -10.50 -19.41 14.43
C ASP A 113 -10.73 -18.01 13.83
N SER A 114 -10.86 -16.98 14.66
CA SER A 114 -11.07 -15.61 14.18
C SER A 114 -9.81 -15.06 13.48
N ARG A 115 -8.62 -15.39 13.99
CA ARG A 115 -7.35 -15.03 13.33
C ARG A 115 -7.19 -15.75 12.00
N ALA A 116 -7.47 -17.06 11.94
CA ALA A 116 -7.40 -17.84 10.71
C ALA A 116 -8.40 -17.34 9.65
N ALA A 117 -9.61 -16.95 10.07
CA ALA A 117 -10.61 -16.35 9.18
C ALA A 117 -10.11 -15.01 8.61
N LEU A 118 -9.54 -14.14 9.45
CA LEU A 118 -8.96 -12.86 9.01
C LEU A 118 -7.78 -13.06 8.05
N ILE A 119 -6.85 -13.97 8.38
CA ILE A 119 -5.72 -14.30 7.51
C ILE A 119 -6.22 -14.84 6.17
N LYS A 120 -7.21 -15.73 6.17
CA LYS A 120 -7.82 -16.22 4.93
C LYS A 120 -8.40 -15.08 4.11
N GLU A 121 -9.22 -14.23 4.73
CA GLU A 121 -9.84 -13.07 4.07
C GLU A 121 -8.80 -12.16 3.40
N LEU A 122 -7.70 -11.87 4.08
CA LEU A 122 -6.67 -10.96 3.58
C LEU A 122 -5.75 -11.62 2.53
N PHE A 123 -5.34 -12.87 2.72
CA PHE A 123 -4.21 -13.45 1.97
C PHE A 123 -4.59 -14.58 1.01
N ALA A 124 -5.75 -15.23 1.16
CA ALA A 124 -6.16 -16.26 0.20
C ALA A 124 -6.55 -15.65 -1.15
N THR A 125 -6.47 -16.44 -2.22
CA THR A 125 -6.72 -15.98 -3.60
C THR A 125 -8.07 -16.44 -4.18
N ASP A 126 -8.94 -17.02 -3.34
CA ASP A 126 -10.27 -17.50 -3.73
C ASP A 126 -11.22 -16.35 -4.13
N SER A 127 -12.46 -16.68 -4.49
CA SER A 127 -13.45 -15.70 -4.95
C SER A 127 -13.84 -14.67 -3.89
N THR A 128 -13.63 -14.96 -2.60
CA THR A 128 -14.06 -14.10 -1.48
C THR A 128 -12.94 -13.27 -0.85
N SER A 129 -11.67 -13.64 -1.07
CA SER A 129 -10.52 -13.09 -0.32
C SER A 129 -9.68 -12.08 -1.12
N LEU A 130 -9.02 -11.12 -0.48
CA LEU A 130 -8.28 -10.04 -1.14
C LEU A 130 -6.99 -10.53 -1.83
N GLY A 131 -6.35 -11.55 -1.28
CA GLY A 131 -5.05 -12.07 -1.71
C GLY A 131 -3.97 -10.98 -1.81
N VAL A 132 -3.79 -10.27 -0.70
CA VAL A 132 -2.60 -9.49 -0.41
C VAL A 132 -1.36 -10.33 -0.74
N SER A 133 -0.41 -9.74 -1.46
CA SER A 133 0.68 -10.48 -2.11
C SER A 133 2.07 -9.98 -1.75
N TYR A 134 2.15 -8.89 -0.98
CA TYR A 134 3.42 -8.35 -0.51
C TYR A 134 3.24 -7.75 0.89
N LEU A 135 4.08 -8.15 1.83
CA LEU A 135 4.19 -7.55 3.16
C LEU A 135 5.52 -6.83 3.35
N ARG A 136 5.49 -5.74 4.12
CA ARG A 136 6.67 -5.16 4.76
C ARG A 136 6.73 -5.61 6.22
N VAL A 137 7.93 -5.87 6.74
CA VAL A 137 8.18 -6.19 8.14
C VAL A 137 9.38 -5.40 8.64
N SER A 138 9.45 -5.19 9.95
CA SER A 138 10.63 -4.62 10.59
C SER A 138 11.71 -5.68 10.81
N ILE A 139 12.97 -5.26 10.67
CA ILE A 139 14.14 -6.01 11.13
C ILE A 139 14.49 -5.44 12.52
N GLY A 140 14.03 -6.11 13.57
CA GLY A 140 13.95 -5.54 14.91
C GLY A 140 12.64 -4.77 15.12
N ALA A 141 12.59 -3.91 16.12
CA ALA A 141 11.40 -3.10 16.39
C ALA A 141 11.16 -2.01 15.33
N SER A 142 9.89 -1.73 15.09
CA SER A 142 9.40 -0.49 14.50
C SER A 142 8.91 0.48 15.58
N ASP A 143 8.41 1.64 15.17
CA ASP A 143 7.65 2.53 16.06
C ASP A 143 6.24 2.02 16.39
N LEU A 144 5.76 1.02 15.64
CA LEU A 144 4.52 0.28 15.87
C LEU A 144 4.77 -1.09 16.52
N ASP A 145 5.76 -1.14 17.40
CA ASP A 145 5.99 -2.21 18.35
C ASP A 145 5.68 -1.73 19.77
N SER A 146 5.40 -2.66 20.69
CA SER A 146 5.16 -2.31 22.09
C SER A 146 6.39 -1.81 22.84
N GLN A 147 7.59 -2.12 22.33
CA GLN A 147 8.86 -1.71 22.89
C GLN A 147 9.95 -1.71 21.82
N VAL A 148 11.00 -0.94 22.07
CA VAL A 148 12.18 -0.89 21.21
C VAL A 148 13.08 -2.09 21.50
N PHE A 149 13.52 -2.77 20.45
CA PHE A 149 14.55 -3.80 20.51
C PHE A 149 15.27 -3.92 19.17
N THR A 150 16.48 -4.48 19.21
CA THR A 150 17.14 -5.08 18.06
C THR A 150 17.37 -6.57 18.31
N TYR A 151 17.95 -7.27 17.35
CA TYR A 151 18.26 -8.69 17.53
C TYR A 151 19.61 -8.91 18.22
N ASP A 152 20.36 -7.85 18.55
CA ASP A 152 21.70 -7.96 19.16
C ASP A 152 21.93 -6.82 20.16
N ASP A 153 20.93 -6.56 21.01
CA ASP A 153 21.02 -5.57 22.08
C ASP A 153 21.98 -6.06 23.17
N SER A 154 23.02 -5.27 23.43
CA SER A 154 24.05 -5.57 24.43
C SER A 154 24.56 -4.28 25.08
N PRO A 155 24.89 -4.28 26.38
CA PRO A 155 25.51 -3.15 27.06
C PRO A 155 26.97 -2.90 26.62
N GLN A 156 27.62 -3.90 26.00
CA GLN A 156 28.97 -3.80 25.45
C GLN A 156 28.94 -4.13 23.95
N PRO A 157 29.84 -3.55 23.13
CA PRO A 157 29.91 -3.90 21.72
C PRO A 157 30.06 -5.41 21.49
N ASP A 158 29.28 -5.97 20.56
CA ASP A 158 29.38 -7.37 20.12
C ASP A 158 29.66 -7.47 18.61
N PRO A 159 30.89 -7.15 18.15
CA PRO A 159 31.22 -7.20 16.73
C PRO A 159 31.10 -8.60 16.11
N THR A 160 31.06 -9.66 16.94
CA THR A 160 30.89 -11.05 16.50
C THR A 160 29.43 -11.47 16.38
N LEU A 161 28.50 -10.63 16.84
CA LEU A 161 27.07 -10.90 16.94
C LEU A 161 26.78 -12.20 17.72
N ALA A 162 27.57 -12.49 18.77
CA ALA A 162 27.44 -13.69 19.57
C ALA A 162 26.07 -13.78 20.26
N ASN A 163 25.45 -12.64 20.56
CA ASN A 163 24.15 -12.54 21.22
C ASN A 163 22.97 -12.44 20.23
N PHE A 164 23.23 -12.47 18.91
CA PHE A 164 22.19 -12.30 17.91
C PHE A 164 21.07 -13.34 18.08
N SER A 165 19.82 -12.88 18.20
CA SER A 165 18.66 -13.74 18.38
C SER A 165 17.37 -13.12 17.84
N LEU A 166 16.57 -13.94 17.14
CA LEU A 166 15.22 -13.57 16.71
C LEU A 166 14.16 -13.74 17.81
N ALA A 167 14.56 -14.00 19.06
CA ALA A 167 13.67 -14.37 20.16
C ALA A 167 12.49 -13.38 20.37
N SER A 168 12.73 -12.07 20.22
CA SER A 168 11.71 -11.04 20.37
C SER A 168 10.49 -11.27 19.45
N ASP A 169 10.73 -11.75 18.22
CA ASP A 169 9.69 -11.98 17.22
C ASP A 169 9.13 -13.41 17.19
N GLN A 170 9.68 -14.32 18.00
CA GLN A 170 9.18 -15.69 18.08
C GLN A 170 7.79 -15.81 18.73
N THR A 171 7.35 -14.77 19.45
CA THR A 171 6.09 -14.78 20.19
C THR A 171 4.88 -14.39 19.35
N ALA A 172 5.05 -13.49 18.37
CA ALA A 172 3.95 -12.95 17.58
C ALA A 172 4.25 -12.90 16.08
N LEU A 173 5.26 -12.13 15.65
CA LEU A 173 5.51 -11.88 14.23
C LEU A 173 5.79 -13.17 13.44
N ILE A 174 6.75 -13.99 13.89
CA ILE A 174 7.11 -15.24 13.20
C ILE A 174 5.94 -16.24 13.16
N PRO A 175 5.20 -16.51 14.26
CA PRO A 175 4.00 -17.33 14.22
C PRO A 175 2.93 -16.84 13.23
N VAL A 176 2.61 -15.54 13.25
CA VAL A 176 1.60 -14.96 12.33
C VAL A 176 2.06 -15.06 10.88
N LEU A 177 3.34 -14.79 10.59
CA LEU A 177 3.90 -14.98 9.25
C LEU A 177 3.79 -16.43 8.76
N LYS A 178 4.01 -17.42 9.64
CA LYS A 178 3.83 -18.84 9.30
C LYS A 178 2.38 -19.18 8.96
N GLU A 179 1.42 -18.65 9.72
CA GLU A 179 -0.01 -18.82 9.41
C GLU A 179 -0.37 -18.17 8.06
N ILE A 180 0.18 -16.99 7.76
CA ILE A 180 0.01 -16.31 6.47
C ILE A 180 0.62 -17.14 5.33
N LEU A 181 1.84 -17.66 5.50
CA LEU A 181 2.53 -18.49 4.50
C LEU A 181 1.80 -19.82 4.24
N ALA A 182 1.10 -20.37 5.22
CA ALA A 182 0.26 -21.55 5.01
C ALA A 182 -0.93 -21.27 4.07
N VAL A 183 -1.42 -20.01 4.03
CA VAL A 183 -2.49 -19.57 3.13
C VAL A 183 -1.96 -19.05 1.79
N ASN A 184 -0.85 -18.30 1.81
CA ASN A 184 -0.21 -17.73 0.64
C ASN A 184 1.31 -17.97 0.67
N PRO A 185 1.78 -19.16 0.25
CA PRO A 185 3.21 -19.50 0.31
C PRO A 185 4.08 -18.70 -0.68
N ALA A 186 3.46 -18.00 -1.63
CA ALA A 186 4.15 -17.20 -2.63
C ALA A 186 4.20 -15.69 -2.28
N ILE A 187 3.72 -15.29 -1.10
CA ILE A 187 3.75 -13.90 -0.67
C ILE A 187 5.19 -13.38 -0.61
N LYS A 188 5.42 -12.16 -1.10
CA LYS A 188 6.71 -11.49 -0.97
C LYS A 188 6.80 -10.79 0.38
N ILE A 189 7.99 -10.73 0.95
CA ILE A 189 8.26 -10.08 2.24
C ILE A 189 9.48 -9.16 2.08
N LEU A 190 9.30 -7.88 2.39
CA LEU A 190 10.34 -6.86 2.44
C LEU A 190 10.69 -6.57 3.90
N GLY A 191 11.96 -6.63 4.27
CA GLY A 191 12.46 -6.24 5.60
C GLY A 191 13.12 -4.87 5.60
N SER A 192 12.88 -4.06 6.63
CA SER A 192 13.60 -2.79 6.85
C SER A 192 13.92 -2.60 8.34
N PRO A 193 15.15 -2.25 8.74
CA PRO A 193 15.42 -1.88 10.13
C PRO A 193 15.11 -0.40 10.37
N TRP A 194 14.57 -0.08 11.54
CA TRP A 194 14.44 1.32 11.99
C TRP A 194 15.72 1.81 12.66
N THR A 195 16.50 0.91 13.25
CA THR A 195 17.80 1.24 13.84
C THR A 195 18.74 0.05 13.79
N ALA A 196 20.05 0.33 13.82
CA ALA A 196 21.05 -0.65 14.24
C ALA A 196 21.06 -0.80 15.78
N PRO A 197 21.64 -1.88 16.34
CA PRO A 197 21.92 -1.97 17.77
C PRO A 197 22.62 -0.72 18.29
N SER A 198 22.23 -0.23 19.47
CA SER A 198 22.71 1.06 20.01
C SER A 198 24.24 1.14 20.09
N TRP A 199 24.91 0.04 20.45
CA TRP A 199 26.37 -0.02 20.55
C TRP A 199 27.08 0.18 19.19
N MET A 200 26.36 0.04 18.06
CA MET A 200 26.89 0.32 16.72
C MET A 200 26.81 1.81 16.32
N LYS A 201 26.17 2.66 17.14
CA LYS A 201 25.77 4.01 16.77
C LYS A 201 26.61 5.08 17.46
N SER A 202 26.77 6.22 16.79
CA SER A 202 27.56 7.36 17.27
C SER A 202 27.09 7.98 18.59
N ASN A 203 25.84 7.73 18.98
CA ASN A 203 25.22 8.29 20.19
C ASN A 203 24.80 7.22 21.21
N ASN A 204 25.11 5.94 20.95
CA ASN A 204 24.70 4.81 21.80
C ASN A 204 23.21 4.81 22.20
N SER A 205 22.32 5.17 21.26
CA SER A 205 20.89 5.34 21.49
C SER A 205 20.07 4.70 20.37
N PRO A 206 18.86 4.17 20.63
CA PRO A 206 17.98 3.65 19.58
C PRO A 206 17.35 4.75 18.71
N VAL A 207 17.44 6.03 19.11
CA VAL A 207 16.89 7.19 18.38
C VAL A 207 18.03 8.03 17.80
N GLY A 208 17.90 8.41 16.53
CA GLY A 208 18.86 9.25 15.82
C GLY A 208 20.24 8.60 15.72
N GLY A 209 21.30 9.42 15.72
CA GLY A 209 22.68 8.95 15.56
C GLY A 209 22.94 8.36 14.17
N SER A 210 24.18 7.95 13.93
CA SER A 210 24.61 7.35 12.67
C SER A 210 25.36 6.06 12.91
N LEU A 211 25.33 5.15 11.94
CA LEU A 211 26.11 3.92 11.99
C LEU A 211 27.60 4.24 11.95
N LEU A 212 28.37 3.77 12.93
CA LEU A 212 29.81 3.99 12.96
C LEU A 212 30.52 3.09 11.94
N PRO A 213 31.43 3.64 11.11
CA PRO A 213 32.16 2.87 10.08
C PRO A 213 32.84 1.60 10.59
N GLN A 214 33.37 1.62 11.82
CA GLN A 214 34.03 0.47 12.44
C GLN A 214 33.11 -0.74 12.65
N TYR A 215 31.79 -0.55 12.58
CA TYR A 215 30.79 -1.62 12.76
C TYR A 215 30.05 -1.98 11.47
N TYR A 216 30.47 -1.46 10.31
CA TYR A 216 29.82 -1.81 9.04
C TYR A 216 29.90 -3.31 8.74
N ASP A 217 31.03 -3.96 9.02
CA ASP A 217 31.14 -5.42 8.83
C ASP A 217 30.18 -6.19 9.74
N ALA A 218 30.13 -5.83 11.03
CA ALA A 218 29.21 -6.45 11.99
C ALA A 218 27.74 -6.22 11.58
N TYR A 219 27.38 -5.01 11.15
CA TYR A 219 26.01 -4.73 10.73
C TYR A 219 25.64 -5.42 9.42
N ALA A 220 26.57 -5.58 8.47
CA ALA A 220 26.32 -6.41 7.29
C ALA A 220 26.06 -7.88 7.67
N GLN A 221 26.81 -8.43 8.63
CA GLN A 221 26.56 -9.78 9.16
C GLN A 221 25.23 -9.87 9.93
N TYR A 222 24.75 -8.78 10.53
CA TYR A 222 23.45 -8.73 11.19
C TYR A 222 22.31 -9.00 10.19
N PHE A 223 22.36 -8.41 8.99
CA PHE A 223 21.42 -8.74 7.91
C PHE A 223 21.55 -10.19 7.43
N VAL A 224 22.78 -10.71 7.30
CA VAL A 224 23.02 -12.11 6.91
C VAL A 224 22.37 -13.07 7.93
N LYS A 225 22.61 -12.85 9.23
CA LYS A 225 22.02 -13.66 10.30
C LYS A 225 20.49 -13.55 10.33
N TYR A 226 19.94 -12.37 10.13
CA TYR A 226 18.49 -12.17 10.03
C TYR A 226 17.89 -12.97 8.88
N ILE A 227 18.41 -12.82 7.66
CA ILE A 227 17.87 -13.50 6.47
C ILE A 227 17.99 -15.03 6.61
N GLN A 228 19.13 -15.52 7.08
CA GLN A 228 19.33 -16.95 7.32
C GLN A 228 18.42 -17.48 8.42
N GLY A 229 18.24 -16.74 9.51
CA GLY A 229 17.34 -17.11 10.62
C GLY A 229 15.87 -17.15 10.19
N MET A 230 15.41 -16.14 9.45
CA MET A 230 14.05 -16.12 8.88
C MET A 230 13.86 -17.30 7.92
N LYS A 231 14.84 -17.58 7.05
CA LYS A 231 14.81 -18.74 6.15
C LYS A 231 14.76 -20.07 6.91
N ALA A 232 15.52 -20.21 7.99
CA ALA A 232 15.47 -21.39 8.87
C ALA A 232 14.11 -21.55 9.56
N ALA A 233 13.39 -20.44 9.81
CA ALA A 233 12.01 -20.46 10.27
C ALA A 233 10.98 -20.73 9.15
N GLY A 234 11.41 -20.96 7.90
CA GLY A 234 10.55 -21.18 6.74
C GLY A 234 10.04 -19.90 6.07
N ILE A 235 10.60 -18.73 6.41
CA ILE A 235 10.19 -17.43 5.91
C ILE A 235 11.26 -16.89 4.95
N THR A 236 10.91 -16.71 3.68
CA THR A 236 11.84 -16.16 2.69
C THR A 236 11.69 -14.64 2.61
N ILE A 237 12.78 -13.91 2.85
CA ILE A 237 12.84 -12.46 2.65
C ILE A 237 13.18 -12.18 1.19
N ASP A 238 12.26 -11.56 0.46
CA ASP A 238 12.41 -11.23 -0.97
C ASP A 238 13.38 -10.05 -1.16
N ALA A 239 13.23 -9.03 -0.32
CA ALA A 239 14.03 -7.81 -0.38
C ALA A 239 14.29 -7.23 1.01
N VAL A 240 15.35 -6.44 1.12
CA VAL A 240 15.59 -5.55 2.26
C VAL A 240 15.88 -4.14 1.79
N THR A 241 15.44 -3.16 2.57
CA THR A 241 16.07 -1.84 2.60
C THR A 241 17.02 -1.80 3.80
N LEU A 242 18.06 -0.97 3.72
CA LEU A 242 19.12 -0.98 4.74
C LEU A 242 18.85 -0.07 5.93
N GLN A 243 17.84 0.78 5.82
CA GLN A 243 17.38 1.70 6.85
C GLN A 243 16.00 2.24 6.45
N ASN A 244 15.03 2.18 7.36
CA ASN A 244 13.78 2.90 7.24
C ASN A 244 14.02 4.39 7.40
N GLU A 245 13.51 5.21 6.48
CA GLU A 245 13.56 6.67 6.55
C GLU A 245 14.94 7.23 6.96
N PRO A 246 16.03 6.93 6.24
CA PRO A 246 17.41 7.23 6.66
C PRO A 246 17.75 8.71 6.90
N LEU A 247 16.83 9.64 6.60
CA LEU A 247 16.99 11.07 6.88
C LEU A 247 16.11 11.56 8.04
N ASN A 248 15.36 10.68 8.70
CA ASN A 248 14.52 10.98 9.85
C ASN A 248 15.24 10.60 11.16
N PRO A 249 15.72 11.57 11.95
CA PRO A 249 16.44 11.29 13.20
C PRO A 249 15.52 11.11 14.41
N SER A 250 14.19 11.23 14.25
CA SER A 250 13.29 11.52 15.37
C SER A 250 12.37 10.38 15.78
N ASN A 251 12.16 9.38 14.92
CA ASN A 251 11.28 8.26 15.26
C ASN A 251 11.93 7.35 16.33
N ASN A 252 11.12 6.56 17.03
CA ASN A 252 11.62 5.62 18.03
C ASN A 252 11.24 4.18 17.62
N PRO A 253 12.14 3.42 16.99
CA PRO A 253 13.56 3.70 16.75
C PRO A 253 13.85 4.52 15.48
N SER A 254 15.09 5.02 15.34
CA SER A 254 15.58 5.67 14.10
C SER A 254 17.11 5.63 14.00
N LEU A 255 17.65 5.66 12.77
CA LEU A 255 19.07 5.82 12.48
C LEU A 255 19.27 6.67 11.22
N VAL A 256 20.17 7.65 11.29
CA VAL A 256 20.51 8.52 10.17
C VAL A 256 21.61 7.88 9.34
N MET A 257 21.37 7.78 8.02
CA MET A 257 22.31 7.27 7.04
C MET A 257 22.25 8.11 5.75
N GLN A 258 23.27 8.90 5.47
CA GLN A 258 23.34 9.71 4.25
C GLN A 258 23.53 8.83 3.01
N ALA A 259 23.18 9.37 1.83
CA ALA A 259 23.22 8.61 0.58
C ALA A 259 24.61 8.00 0.28
N GLN A 260 25.68 8.76 0.51
CA GLN A 260 27.05 8.25 0.31
C GLN A 260 27.43 7.17 1.33
N GLU A 261 26.91 7.26 2.56
CA GLU A 261 27.11 6.22 3.58
C GLU A 261 26.39 4.93 3.18
N GLN A 262 25.14 5.02 2.71
CA GLN A 262 24.41 3.86 2.20
C GLN A 262 25.11 3.23 0.99
N ALA A 263 25.57 4.03 0.02
CA ALA A 263 26.34 3.52 -1.12
C ALA A 263 27.62 2.81 -0.68
N ASN A 264 28.37 3.40 0.26
CA ASN A 264 29.59 2.80 0.80
C ASN A 264 29.30 1.50 1.57
N PHE A 265 28.25 1.48 2.38
CA PHE A 265 27.85 0.30 3.15
C PHE A 265 27.41 -0.85 2.23
N ILE A 266 26.67 -0.55 1.17
CA ILE A 266 26.27 -1.54 0.14
C ILE A 266 27.51 -2.11 -0.55
N LYS A 267 28.37 -1.26 -1.11
CA LYS A 267 29.46 -1.70 -1.99
C LYS A 267 30.58 -2.44 -1.25
N ASN A 268 30.88 -2.01 -0.02
CA ASN A 268 32.02 -2.51 0.73
C ASN A 268 31.64 -3.64 1.70
N ASN A 269 30.39 -3.71 2.18
CA ASN A 269 30.00 -4.61 3.27
C ASN A 269 28.80 -5.49 2.92
N VAL A 270 27.60 -4.93 2.73
CA VAL A 270 26.36 -5.73 2.58
C VAL A 270 26.36 -6.56 1.29
N GLY A 271 26.67 -5.93 0.16
CA GLY A 271 26.70 -6.62 -1.14
C GLY A 271 27.69 -7.79 -1.16
N PRO A 272 28.96 -7.59 -0.78
CA PRO A 272 29.93 -8.67 -0.63
C PRO A 272 29.50 -9.74 0.38
N ALA A 273 28.95 -9.36 1.53
CA ALA A 273 28.48 -10.30 2.56
C ALA A 273 27.34 -11.20 2.05
N PHE A 274 26.36 -10.63 1.34
CA PHE A 274 25.26 -11.40 0.75
C PHE A 274 25.78 -12.37 -0.31
N ARG A 275 26.69 -11.91 -1.18
CA ARG A 275 27.32 -12.78 -2.19
C ARG A 275 28.08 -13.93 -1.54
N ALA A 276 28.89 -13.65 -0.53
CA ALA A 276 29.67 -14.66 0.19
C ALA A 276 28.77 -15.68 0.91
N ALA A 277 27.64 -15.23 1.45
CA ALA A 277 26.65 -16.08 2.10
C ALA A 277 25.67 -16.79 1.14
N GLY A 278 25.78 -16.56 -0.18
CA GLY A 278 24.85 -17.11 -1.18
C GLY A 278 23.41 -16.59 -1.04
N ILE A 279 23.23 -15.38 -0.48
CA ILE A 279 21.93 -14.74 -0.30
C ILE A 279 21.51 -14.04 -1.60
N THR A 280 20.29 -14.32 -2.05
CA THR A 280 19.69 -13.72 -3.26
C THR A 280 18.65 -12.65 -2.94
N THR A 281 18.43 -12.34 -1.66
CA THR A 281 17.55 -11.26 -1.21
C THR A 281 18.00 -9.94 -1.83
N LYS A 282 17.06 -9.21 -2.43
CA LYS A 282 17.35 -7.93 -3.10
C LYS A 282 17.72 -6.86 -2.08
N ILE A 283 18.57 -5.93 -2.49
CA ILE A 283 18.83 -4.69 -1.75
C ILE A 283 18.10 -3.55 -2.48
N ILE A 284 17.23 -2.83 -1.77
CA ILE A 284 16.51 -1.67 -2.27
C ILE A 284 17.04 -0.43 -1.54
N ALA A 285 17.42 0.59 -2.30
CA ALA A 285 17.98 1.83 -1.78
C ALA A 285 16.88 2.79 -1.27
N TYR A 286 17.33 3.77 -0.47
CA TYR A 286 16.56 4.91 0.01
C TYR A 286 15.48 4.62 1.07
N ASP A 287 14.25 4.24 0.70
CA ASP A 287 13.14 3.94 1.62
C ASP A 287 12.68 5.15 2.46
N HIS A 288 12.44 6.28 1.78
CA HIS A 288 11.97 7.52 2.41
C HIS A 288 11.25 8.43 1.39
N ASN A 289 10.98 9.67 1.76
CA ASN A 289 10.03 10.55 1.08
C ASN A 289 10.41 10.97 -0.35
N THR A 290 9.41 11.27 -1.16
CA THR A 290 9.55 11.74 -2.56
C THR A 290 10.37 13.02 -2.73
N ASP A 291 10.64 13.77 -1.67
CA ASP A 291 11.29 15.08 -1.70
C ASP A 291 12.83 15.06 -1.78
N ARG A 292 13.45 13.88 -1.74
CA ARG A 292 14.91 13.71 -1.88
C ARG A 292 15.30 12.70 -2.94
N THR A 293 14.90 12.96 -4.19
CA THR A 293 15.31 12.12 -5.33
C THR A 293 16.82 12.07 -5.54
N ASP A 294 17.57 13.06 -5.05
CA ASP A 294 19.04 13.07 -5.05
C ASP A 294 19.65 11.88 -4.28
N TYR A 295 18.97 11.38 -3.24
CA TYR A 295 19.45 10.26 -2.45
C TYR A 295 19.54 8.96 -3.28
N PRO A 296 18.44 8.41 -3.83
CA PRO A 296 18.52 7.20 -4.64
C PRO A 296 19.39 7.42 -5.89
N LEU A 297 19.39 8.60 -6.50
CA LEU A 297 20.27 8.90 -7.64
C LEU A 297 21.76 8.80 -7.27
N THR A 298 22.14 9.20 -6.06
CA THR A 298 23.51 9.06 -5.54
C THR A 298 23.88 7.60 -5.34
N VAL A 299 23.01 6.80 -4.70
CA VAL A 299 23.27 5.37 -4.45
C VAL A 299 23.33 4.58 -5.75
N LEU A 300 22.39 4.82 -6.67
CA LEU A 300 22.35 4.17 -7.98
C LEU A 300 23.50 4.63 -8.89
N GLY A 301 24.04 5.83 -8.68
CA GLY A 301 25.18 6.35 -9.44
C GLY A 301 26.55 5.82 -9.00
N ASP A 302 26.65 5.24 -7.80
CA ASP A 302 27.89 4.63 -7.34
C ASP A 302 28.13 3.28 -8.06
N ALA A 303 29.19 3.22 -8.87
CA ALA A 303 29.51 2.05 -9.68
C ALA A 303 29.81 0.77 -8.87
N GLY A 304 30.22 0.90 -7.60
CA GLY A 304 30.44 -0.23 -6.71
C GLY A 304 29.16 -0.72 -6.03
N ALA A 305 28.22 0.19 -5.72
CA ALA A 305 26.96 -0.14 -5.08
C ALA A 305 25.93 -0.66 -6.09
N ASN A 306 25.81 -0.02 -7.25
CA ASN A 306 24.79 -0.29 -8.27
C ASN A 306 24.63 -1.79 -8.62
N PRO A 307 25.69 -2.61 -8.77
CA PRO A 307 25.54 -4.03 -9.09
C PRO A 307 24.81 -4.86 -8.02
N TYR A 308 24.73 -4.37 -6.78
CA TYR A 308 24.03 -5.03 -5.67
C TYR A 308 22.61 -4.50 -5.45
N VAL A 309 22.26 -3.35 -6.03
CA VAL A 309 20.98 -2.66 -5.79
C VAL A 309 19.98 -3.01 -6.89
N ASP A 310 18.80 -3.49 -6.49
CA ASP A 310 17.71 -3.84 -7.41
C ASP A 310 16.89 -2.61 -7.83
N GLY A 311 16.74 -1.63 -6.92
CA GLY A 311 15.93 -0.45 -7.15
C GLY A 311 15.96 0.54 -5.99
N SER A 312 14.98 1.45 -5.97
CA SER A 312 14.79 2.44 -4.90
C SER A 312 13.36 2.45 -4.39
N ALA A 313 13.20 2.59 -3.07
CA ALA A 313 11.94 2.66 -2.37
C ALA A 313 11.56 4.10 -2.00
N PHE A 314 10.27 4.41 -2.04
CA PHE A 314 9.71 5.72 -1.71
C PHE A 314 8.52 5.64 -0.77
N HIS A 315 8.42 6.65 0.09
CA HIS A 315 7.28 6.98 0.93
C HIS A 315 6.62 8.28 0.44
N PHE A 316 5.42 8.61 0.93
CA PHE A 316 4.65 9.78 0.46
C PHE A 316 4.23 10.78 1.56
N TYR A 317 5.01 10.94 2.61
CA TYR A 317 4.70 11.84 3.73
C TYR A 317 4.97 13.32 3.44
N SER A 318 5.73 13.64 2.39
CA SER A 318 6.02 15.04 2.03
C SER A 318 4.82 15.70 1.33
N PRO A 319 4.23 16.77 1.89
CA PRO A 319 2.97 17.32 1.38
C PRO A 319 3.12 18.18 0.12
N VAL A 320 4.36 18.40 -0.35
CA VAL A 320 4.68 19.37 -1.41
C VAL A 320 5.12 18.69 -2.70
N VAL A 321 5.57 17.42 -2.64
CA VAL A 321 6.19 16.75 -3.79
C VAL A 321 5.28 15.67 -4.36
N PRO A 322 4.87 15.76 -5.65
CA PRO A 322 3.94 14.81 -6.24
C PRO A 322 4.58 13.44 -6.47
N ILE A 323 3.75 12.40 -6.52
CA ILE A 323 4.21 11.01 -6.75
C ILE A 323 4.89 10.82 -8.12
N THR A 324 4.72 11.77 -9.05
CA THR A 324 5.32 11.71 -10.39
C THR A 324 6.84 11.75 -10.40
N VAL A 325 7.47 12.18 -9.31
CA VAL A 325 8.95 12.20 -9.19
C VAL A 325 9.58 10.81 -9.24
N LEU A 326 8.82 9.75 -8.95
CA LEU A 326 9.28 8.37 -9.12
C LEU A 326 9.76 8.10 -10.56
N SER A 327 9.10 8.69 -11.56
CA SER A 327 9.50 8.56 -12.96
C SER A 327 10.85 9.22 -13.24
N GLN A 328 11.23 10.28 -12.52
CA GLN A 328 12.55 10.92 -12.71
C GLN A 328 13.69 9.96 -12.35
N VAL A 329 13.52 9.18 -11.29
CA VAL A 329 14.53 8.19 -10.86
C VAL A 329 14.55 6.99 -11.81
N HIS A 330 13.38 6.55 -12.28
CA HIS A 330 13.30 5.53 -13.33
C HIS A 330 13.99 6.00 -14.62
N ASP A 331 13.70 7.20 -15.12
CA ASP A 331 14.25 7.70 -16.38
C ASP A 331 15.79 7.87 -16.30
N ALA A 332 16.32 8.20 -15.12
CA ALA A 332 17.76 8.26 -14.88
C ALA A 332 18.42 6.88 -14.81
N TYR A 333 17.72 5.86 -14.29
CA TYR A 333 18.21 4.48 -14.14
C TYR A 333 17.16 3.46 -14.59
N PRO A 334 16.87 3.34 -15.91
CA PRO A 334 15.71 2.59 -16.41
C PRO A 334 15.82 1.07 -16.23
N THR A 335 17.03 0.57 -15.94
CA THR A 335 17.27 -0.85 -15.62
C THR A 335 17.04 -1.16 -14.13
N LYS A 336 16.71 -0.15 -13.32
CA LYS A 336 16.46 -0.28 -11.88
C LYS A 336 14.97 -0.13 -11.60
N ASN A 337 14.54 -0.83 -10.57
CA ASN A 337 13.14 -0.90 -10.18
C ASN A 337 12.73 0.25 -9.26
N ILE A 338 11.44 0.59 -9.27
CA ILE A 338 10.83 1.54 -8.33
C ILE A 338 9.88 0.77 -7.41
N TYR A 339 9.91 1.13 -6.13
CA TYR A 339 9.10 0.54 -5.07
C TYR A 339 8.39 1.63 -4.26
N PHE A 340 7.14 1.37 -3.89
CA PHE A 340 6.37 2.19 -2.96
C PHE A 340 6.11 1.38 -1.71
N THR A 341 6.75 1.77 -0.61
CA THR A 341 6.94 0.90 0.56
C THR A 341 6.20 1.35 1.80
N GLU A 342 5.70 2.59 1.84
CA GLU A 342 5.03 3.10 3.04
C GLU A 342 4.17 4.36 2.79
N PHE A 343 2.93 4.31 3.28
CA PHE A 343 2.10 5.48 3.57
C PHE A 343 0.96 5.09 4.51
N TRP A 344 0.56 6.02 5.38
CA TRP A 344 -0.41 5.77 6.46
C TRP A 344 -1.74 6.49 6.23
N THR A 345 -2.79 5.96 6.87
CA THR A 345 -4.05 6.68 7.10
C THR A 345 -4.11 7.15 8.54
N GLN A 346 -4.55 8.39 8.78
CA GLN A 346 -4.69 8.94 10.13
C GLN A 346 -5.90 8.36 10.86
N ALA A 347 -5.70 7.97 12.12
CA ALA A 347 -6.74 7.49 13.00
C ALA A 347 -7.63 8.66 13.49
N PRO A 348 -8.92 8.41 13.78
CA PRO A 348 -9.78 9.45 14.33
C PRO A 348 -9.31 9.87 15.73
N GLY A 349 -9.37 11.18 16.00
CA GLY A 349 -8.99 11.79 17.27
C GLY A 349 -9.79 13.05 17.57
N PRO A 350 -9.51 13.74 18.69
CA PRO A 350 -10.28 14.92 19.10
C PRO A 350 -10.37 16.02 18.05
N ASN A 351 -9.34 16.16 17.20
CA ASN A 351 -9.21 17.20 16.19
C ASN A 351 -9.21 16.67 14.75
N HIS A 352 -9.43 15.37 14.54
CA HIS A 352 -9.40 14.73 13.23
C HIS A 352 -10.47 13.64 13.14
N GLN A 353 -11.27 13.65 12.09
CA GLN A 353 -12.22 12.57 11.79
C GLN A 353 -11.88 12.01 10.41
N VAL A 354 -11.90 10.69 10.30
CA VAL A 354 -11.57 10.01 9.05
C VAL A 354 -12.68 10.24 8.03
N ASP A 355 -12.41 11.09 7.04
CA ASP A 355 -13.23 11.19 5.84
C ASP A 355 -12.86 10.07 4.88
N PHE A 356 -13.62 9.00 4.92
CA PHE A 356 -13.41 7.82 4.09
C PHE A 356 -13.33 8.13 2.59
N GLY A 357 -14.17 9.04 2.08
CA GLY A 357 -14.19 9.36 0.66
C GLY A 357 -12.90 10.08 0.23
N SER A 358 -12.43 11.01 1.06
CA SER A 358 -11.17 11.71 0.85
C SER A 358 -9.96 10.78 0.95
N GLU A 359 -9.90 9.91 1.97
CA GLU A 359 -8.83 8.92 2.13
C GLU A 359 -8.78 7.94 0.94
N LEU A 360 -9.94 7.40 0.54
CA LEU A 360 -10.06 6.50 -0.61
C LEU A 360 -9.55 7.16 -1.89
N ALA A 361 -10.02 8.37 -2.20
CA ALA A 361 -9.63 9.07 -3.43
C ALA A 361 -8.14 9.46 -3.42
N TYR A 362 -7.62 9.90 -2.26
CA TYR A 362 -6.24 10.32 -2.13
C TYR A 362 -5.27 9.14 -2.27
N HIS A 363 -5.51 8.05 -1.54
CA HIS A 363 -4.66 6.86 -1.60
C HIS A 363 -4.73 6.19 -2.97
N VAL A 364 -5.93 5.87 -3.47
CA VAL A 364 -6.06 5.21 -4.79
C VAL A 364 -5.51 6.06 -5.92
N GLY A 365 -5.76 7.37 -5.89
CA GLY A 365 -5.25 8.30 -6.91
C GLY A 365 -3.73 8.40 -6.92
N ASN A 366 -3.11 8.58 -5.75
CA ASN A 366 -1.66 8.79 -5.66
C ASN A 366 -0.86 7.49 -5.63
N LEU A 367 -1.40 6.41 -5.08
CA LEU A 367 -0.63 5.18 -4.79
C LEU A 367 -0.96 4.07 -5.80
N GLU A 368 -2.14 3.46 -5.70
CA GLU A 368 -2.55 2.34 -6.55
C GLU A 368 -2.56 2.71 -8.04
N ILE A 369 -2.95 3.93 -8.37
CA ILE A 369 -2.87 4.49 -9.72
C ILE A 369 -1.57 5.26 -9.90
N GLY A 370 -1.32 6.28 -9.08
CA GLY A 370 -0.22 7.22 -9.26
C GLY A 370 1.16 6.57 -9.21
N ALA A 371 1.51 5.87 -8.13
CA ALA A 371 2.82 5.23 -7.99
C ALA A 371 3.05 4.18 -9.07
N VAL A 372 2.04 3.39 -9.43
CA VAL A 372 2.14 2.37 -10.49
C VAL A 372 2.27 2.99 -11.89
N ARG A 373 1.57 4.08 -12.17
CA ARG A 373 1.77 4.86 -13.41
C ARG A 373 3.17 5.48 -13.47
N ASN A 374 3.82 5.67 -12.33
CA ASN A 374 5.20 6.13 -12.19
C ASN A 374 6.15 4.98 -11.80
N TRP A 375 5.99 3.83 -12.45
CA TRP A 375 6.91 2.69 -12.46
C TRP A 375 7.01 1.85 -11.17
N SER A 376 6.27 2.18 -10.12
CA SER A 376 6.28 1.34 -8.92
C SER A 376 5.80 -0.08 -9.23
N LYS A 377 6.54 -1.08 -8.74
CA LYS A 377 6.19 -2.50 -8.88
C LYS A 377 5.30 -3.00 -7.75
N ASN A 378 5.21 -2.25 -6.66
CA ASN A 378 4.36 -2.55 -5.52
C ASN A 378 3.69 -1.29 -4.98
N VAL A 379 2.71 -1.49 -4.10
CA VAL A 379 2.19 -0.46 -3.20
C VAL A 379 1.96 -1.11 -1.86
N LEU A 380 2.64 -0.61 -0.83
CA LEU A 380 2.48 -1.05 0.54
C LEU A 380 1.93 0.13 1.35
N GLU A 381 0.71 -0.03 1.83
CA GLU A 381 0.16 0.83 2.89
C GLU A 381 0.81 0.48 4.23
N TRP A 382 0.62 1.32 5.24
CA TRP A 382 1.36 1.17 6.48
C TRP A 382 0.84 0.05 7.37
N ASN A 383 0.27 0.37 8.53
CA ASN A 383 -0.05 -0.63 9.53
C ASN A 383 -1.14 -1.61 9.05
N LEU A 384 -0.89 -2.92 9.11
CA LEU A 384 -1.91 -3.92 8.75
C LEU A 384 -3.06 -3.93 9.77
N ALA A 385 -2.72 -4.00 11.05
CA ALA A 385 -3.67 -4.17 12.13
C ALA A 385 -3.31 -3.31 13.35
N SER A 386 -4.31 -2.66 13.95
CA SER A 386 -4.18 -1.98 15.24
C SER A 386 -5.26 -2.48 16.20
N ASP A 387 -5.08 -2.30 17.49
CA ASP A 387 -6.21 -2.40 18.42
C ASP A 387 -7.12 -1.16 18.37
N GLN A 388 -8.21 -1.17 19.13
CA GLN A 388 -9.18 -0.06 19.21
C GLN A 388 -8.59 1.26 19.76
N SER A 389 -7.39 1.21 20.33
CA SER A 389 -6.64 2.39 20.80
C SER A 389 -5.51 2.76 19.84
N PHE A 390 -5.53 2.21 18.63
CA PHE A 390 -4.54 2.39 17.56
C PHE A 390 -3.12 1.95 17.95
N GLY A 391 -3.00 1.07 18.95
CA GLY A 391 -1.74 0.54 19.41
C GLY A 391 -1.47 -0.91 18.96
N PRO A 392 -0.35 -1.48 19.44
CA PRO A 392 0.67 -0.84 20.28
C PRO A 392 1.65 0.03 19.45
N TYR A 393 2.32 0.96 20.13
CA TYR A 393 3.39 1.79 19.59
C TYR A 393 4.41 2.10 20.67
N THR A 394 5.63 2.43 20.28
CA THR A 394 6.72 2.82 21.20
C THR A 394 6.51 4.24 21.71
N SER A 395 7.22 4.62 22.79
CA SER A 395 7.20 6.03 23.22
C SER A 395 7.76 6.94 22.11
N GLY A 396 6.95 7.88 21.65
CA GLY A 396 7.29 8.77 20.53
C GLY A 396 7.01 8.21 19.13
N GLY A 397 6.54 6.95 19.04
CA GLY A 397 6.06 6.35 17.80
C GLY A 397 4.69 6.87 17.36
N CYS A 398 4.18 6.34 16.24
CA CYS A 398 2.94 6.81 15.65
C CYS A 398 1.68 6.41 16.44
N ALA A 399 1.22 7.29 17.32
CA ALA A 399 0.00 7.09 18.12
C ALA A 399 -1.31 7.27 17.33
N GLU A 400 -1.22 7.70 16.07
CA GLU A 400 -2.37 7.99 15.21
C GLU A 400 -2.41 7.08 13.98
N CYS A 401 -1.54 6.06 13.88
CA CYS A 401 -1.48 5.21 12.70
C CYS A 401 -2.64 4.21 12.65
N LEU A 402 -3.63 4.49 11.80
CA LEU A 402 -4.77 3.61 11.62
C LEU A 402 -4.36 2.36 10.85
N GLY A 403 -4.64 1.18 11.43
CA GLY A 403 -4.45 -0.07 10.71
C GLY A 403 -5.41 -0.21 9.53
N ALA A 404 -5.06 -1.00 8.51
CA ALA A 404 -6.03 -1.44 7.50
C ALA A 404 -7.24 -2.14 8.13
N VAL A 405 -6.99 -2.86 9.23
CA VAL A 405 -8.05 -3.31 10.14
C VAL A 405 -7.82 -2.86 11.58
N THR A 406 -8.91 -2.63 12.29
CA THR A 406 -8.92 -2.40 13.74
C THR A 406 -9.56 -3.61 14.42
N ILE A 407 -8.87 -4.19 15.41
CA ILE A 407 -9.27 -5.42 16.10
C ILE A 407 -9.65 -5.10 17.55
N ASN A 408 -10.84 -5.55 17.96
CA ASN A 408 -11.32 -5.49 19.34
C ASN A 408 -11.82 -6.88 19.77
N GLY A 409 -11.00 -7.61 20.52
CA GLY A 409 -11.22 -9.03 20.78
C GLY A 409 -11.17 -9.81 19.46
N ASN A 410 -12.32 -10.36 19.04
CA ASN A 410 -12.46 -11.04 17.74
C ASN A 410 -13.21 -10.21 16.69
N THR A 411 -13.67 -9.01 17.04
CA THR A 411 -14.37 -8.11 16.13
C THR A 411 -13.36 -7.35 15.27
N VAL A 412 -13.53 -7.40 13.96
CA VAL A 412 -12.64 -6.74 12.99
C VAL A 412 -13.41 -5.62 12.28
N THR A 413 -12.91 -4.39 12.38
CA THR A 413 -13.36 -3.24 11.59
C THR A 413 -12.39 -3.01 10.44
N ARG A 414 -12.90 -2.72 9.24
CA ARG A 414 -12.11 -2.49 8.02
C ARG A 414 -12.08 -1.00 7.72
N ASN A 415 -10.87 -0.46 7.60
CA ASN A 415 -10.60 0.98 7.44
C ASN A 415 -10.28 1.31 5.97
N PRO A 416 -10.10 2.59 5.57
CA PRO A 416 -9.86 2.97 4.17
C PRO A 416 -8.78 2.13 3.47
N ALA A 417 -7.61 1.96 4.09
CA ALA A 417 -6.49 1.18 3.57
C ALA A 417 -6.87 -0.26 3.15
N TYR A 418 -7.83 -0.90 3.85
CA TYR A 418 -8.35 -2.22 3.45
C TYR A 418 -8.95 -2.18 2.05
N TYR A 419 -9.79 -1.17 1.78
CA TYR A 419 -10.51 -1.04 0.52
C TYR A 419 -9.63 -0.51 -0.60
N ASN A 420 -8.68 0.38 -0.29
CA ASN A 420 -7.68 0.88 -1.24
C ASN A 420 -6.91 -0.28 -1.88
N ILE A 421 -6.29 -1.12 -1.04
CA ILE A 421 -5.52 -2.27 -1.49
C ILE A 421 -6.42 -3.33 -2.14
N ALA A 422 -7.65 -3.53 -1.67
CA ALA A 422 -8.58 -4.51 -2.25
C ALA A 422 -8.80 -4.32 -3.75
N HIS A 423 -8.88 -3.06 -4.21
CA HIS A 423 -9.08 -2.73 -5.63
C HIS A 423 -7.97 -3.22 -6.55
N SER A 424 -6.75 -3.36 -6.02
CA SER A 424 -5.59 -3.86 -6.77
C SER A 424 -5.25 -5.31 -6.43
N SER A 425 -5.09 -5.64 -5.14
CA SER A 425 -4.59 -6.95 -4.70
C SER A 425 -5.43 -8.11 -5.21
N LYS A 426 -6.76 -7.96 -5.26
CA LYS A 426 -7.72 -9.02 -5.63
C LYS A 426 -7.47 -9.61 -7.01
N PHE A 427 -7.03 -8.78 -7.96
CA PHE A 427 -6.92 -9.17 -9.37
C PHE A 427 -5.53 -8.98 -9.95
N VAL A 428 -4.73 -8.05 -9.41
CA VAL A 428 -3.37 -7.78 -9.86
C VAL A 428 -2.40 -8.63 -9.04
N ARG A 429 -2.36 -9.93 -9.36
CA ARG A 429 -1.47 -10.90 -8.72
C ARG A 429 -0.01 -10.70 -9.16
N PRO A 430 0.99 -11.16 -8.38
CA PRO A 430 2.39 -11.13 -8.79
C PRO A 430 2.57 -11.68 -10.20
N GLY A 431 3.35 -10.99 -11.03
CA GLY A 431 3.52 -11.32 -12.45
C GLY A 431 2.53 -10.65 -13.40
N SER A 432 1.53 -9.93 -12.89
CA SER A 432 0.72 -9.03 -13.73
C SER A 432 1.60 -7.97 -14.36
N VAL A 433 1.28 -7.52 -15.57
CA VAL A 433 2.05 -6.51 -16.30
C VAL A 433 1.19 -5.29 -16.51
N ARG A 434 1.68 -4.10 -16.12
CA ARG A 434 1.00 -2.83 -16.41
C ARG A 434 0.96 -2.61 -17.93
N VAL A 435 -0.19 -2.19 -18.44
CA VAL A 435 -0.39 -1.88 -19.87
C VAL A 435 -0.87 -0.45 -20.07
N ALA A 436 -0.81 0.05 -21.30
CA ALA A 436 -1.09 1.45 -21.58
C ALA A 436 -2.56 1.81 -21.47
N THR A 437 -2.81 2.99 -20.89
CA THR A 437 -4.09 3.69 -20.90
C THR A 437 -3.89 5.20 -20.98
N ASN A 438 -4.82 5.89 -21.63
CA ASN A 438 -4.98 7.35 -21.51
C ASN A 438 -5.70 7.71 -20.19
N VAL A 439 -5.74 9.00 -19.86
CA VAL A 439 -6.45 9.54 -18.69
C VAL A 439 -7.43 10.63 -19.15
N PRO A 440 -8.69 10.28 -19.46
CA PRO A 440 -9.66 11.25 -19.91
C PRO A 440 -10.36 11.96 -18.72
N SER A 441 -10.46 13.29 -18.80
CA SER A 441 -11.18 14.10 -17.80
C SER A 441 -10.71 13.82 -16.37
N ASN A 442 -11.62 13.49 -15.45
CA ASN A 442 -11.33 13.16 -14.05
C ASN A 442 -11.20 11.64 -13.79
N LEU A 443 -11.03 10.82 -14.84
CA LEU A 443 -10.99 9.35 -14.72
C LEU A 443 -9.54 8.87 -14.62
N GLN A 444 -8.94 9.09 -13.46
CA GLN A 444 -7.65 8.50 -13.12
C GLN A 444 -7.76 6.98 -13.18
N ASN A 445 -6.82 6.32 -13.85
CA ASN A 445 -6.92 4.88 -14.05
C ASN A 445 -5.57 4.21 -14.29
N VAL A 446 -5.53 2.90 -14.08
CA VAL A 446 -4.39 2.04 -14.44
C VAL A 446 -4.91 0.67 -14.88
N ALA A 447 -4.28 0.09 -15.90
CA ALA A 447 -4.65 -1.21 -16.43
C ALA A 447 -3.50 -2.22 -16.39
N TYR A 448 -3.88 -3.49 -16.29
CA TYR A 448 -2.98 -4.62 -16.19
C TYR A 448 -3.44 -5.78 -17.08
N LYS A 449 -2.46 -6.53 -17.58
CA LYS A 449 -2.66 -7.90 -18.05
C LYS A 449 -2.21 -8.86 -16.96
N THR A 450 -3.13 -9.68 -16.45
CA THR A 450 -2.84 -10.64 -15.38
C THR A 450 -2.15 -11.91 -15.94
N PRO A 451 -1.51 -12.73 -15.09
CA PRO A 451 -0.88 -13.99 -15.53
C PRO A 451 -1.87 -14.98 -16.18
N ASN A 452 -3.14 -14.96 -15.76
CA ASN A 452 -4.20 -15.79 -16.36
C ASN A 452 -4.84 -15.17 -17.61
N GLY A 453 -4.24 -14.10 -18.17
CA GLY A 453 -4.67 -13.48 -19.42
C GLY A 453 -5.88 -12.55 -19.34
N LYS A 454 -6.38 -12.29 -18.13
CA LYS A 454 -7.44 -11.31 -17.86
C LYS A 454 -6.91 -9.89 -17.91
N ARG A 455 -7.82 -8.94 -18.10
CA ARG A 455 -7.53 -7.50 -18.04
C ARG A 455 -8.12 -6.99 -16.74
N CYS A 456 -7.34 -6.19 -16.04
CA CYS A 456 -7.79 -5.48 -14.86
C CYS A 456 -7.64 -3.99 -15.11
N LEU A 457 -8.70 -3.22 -14.92
CA LEU A 457 -8.70 -1.77 -14.98
C LEU A 457 -9.22 -1.23 -13.65
N VAL A 458 -8.40 -0.47 -12.94
CA VAL A 458 -8.82 0.29 -11.75
C VAL A 458 -9.08 1.72 -12.19
N VAL A 459 -10.23 2.27 -11.84
CA VAL A 459 -10.66 3.64 -12.17
C VAL A 459 -11.10 4.35 -10.91
N LEU A 460 -10.56 5.55 -10.69
CA LEU A 460 -11.04 6.53 -9.74
C LEU A 460 -11.68 7.68 -10.53
N ASN A 461 -12.91 8.06 -10.19
CA ASN A 461 -13.46 9.34 -10.61
C ASN A 461 -13.05 10.40 -9.59
N SER A 462 -12.01 11.19 -9.91
CA SER A 462 -11.50 12.26 -9.04
C SER A 462 -12.35 13.54 -9.08
N GLY A 463 -13.46 13.54 -9.80
CA GLY A 463 -14.46 14.62 -9.81
C GLY A 463 -15.47 14.47 -8.68
N THR A 464 -16.46 15.37 -8.64
CA THR A 464 -17.51 15.41 -7.62
C THR A 464 -18.87 14.93 -8.10
N THR A 465 -19.03 14.68 -9.40
CA THR A 465 -20.30 14.29 -10.02
C THR A 465 -20.21 12.93 -10.69
N LEU A 466 -21.37 12.31 -10.95
CA LEU A 466 -21.46 11.10 -11.76
C LEU A 466 -20.87 11.36 -13.15
N GLN A 467 -19.96 10.50 -13.58
CA GLN A 467 -19.37 10.56 -14.90
C GLN A 467 -19.72 9.29 -15.68
N ASN A 468 -20.39 9.45 -16.83
CA ASN A 468 -20.52 8.39 -17.83
C ASN A 468 -19.24 8.31 -18.66
N PHE A 469 -18.80 7.10 -19.00
CA PHE A 469 -17.61 6.88 -19.81
C PHE A 469 -17.61 5.53 -20.49
N ASN A 470 -16.71 5.38 -21.45
CA ASN A 470 -16.50 4.14 -22.17
C ASN A 470 -15.16 3.52 -21.80
N ILE A 471 -15.14 2.20 -21.65
CA ILE A 471 -13.90 1.41 -21.64
C ILE A 471 -13.75 0.82 -23.04
N GLN A 472 -12.67 1.18 -23.74
CA GLN A 472 -12.37 0.68 -25.08
C GLN A 472 -11.25 -0.37 -25.02
N TYR A 473 -11.49 -1.51 -25.66
CA TYR A 473 -10.49 -2.57 -25.80
C TYR A 473 -10.67 -3.29 -27.14
N LYS A 474 -9.59 -3.38 -27.94
CA LYS A 474 -9.58 -4.01 -29.27
C LYS A 474 -10.70 -3.50 -30.20
N GLY A 475 -10.91 -2.19 -30.23
CA GLY A 475 -11.90 -1.54 -31.10
C GLY A 475 -13.37 -1.73 -30.67
N LYS A 476 -13.63 -2.43 -29.55
CA LYS A 476 -14.96 -2.53 -28.95
C LYS A 476 -15.03 -1.65 -27.70
N VAL A 477 -16.24 -1.21 -27.37
CA VAL A 477 -16.50 -0.37 -26.21
C VAL A 477 -17.55 -0.99 -25.30
N VAL A 478 -17.44 -0.67 -24.01
CA VAL A 478 -18.49 -0.91 -23.03
C VAL A 478 -18.73 0.37 -22.24
N ASN A 479 -20.00 0.71 -22.07
CA ASN A 479 -20.41 1.98 -21.48
C ASN A 479 -20.72 1.74 -20.00
N THR A 480 -20.26 2.64 -19.14
CA THR A 480 -20.47 2.55 -17.69
C THR A 480 -20.46 3.94 -17.07
N SER A 481 -20.64 4.00 -15.76
CA SER A 481 -20.61 5.26 -15.02
C SER A 481 -20.01 5.06 -13.63
N LEU A 482 -19.46 6.12 -13.07
CA LEU A 482 -18.84 6.11 -11.75
C LEU A 482 -19.11 7.44 -11.04
N TYR A 483 -19.62 7.38 -9.81
CA TYR A 483 -19.88 8.58 -9.00
C TYR A 483 -18.58 9.28 -8.63
N GLY A 484 -18.65 10.60 -8.38
CA GLY A 484 -17.49 11.37 -7.93
C GLY A 484 -16.94 10.79 -6.61
N GLY A 485 -15.61 10.68 -6.52
CA GLY A 485 -14.91 10.07 -5.39
C GLY A 485 -15.00 8.55 -5.31
N ALA A 486 -15.75 7.88 -6.19
CA ALA A 486 -15.86 6.42 -6.19
C ALA A 486 -14.71 5.76 -6.96
N VAL A 487 -14.41 4.52 -6.55
CA VAL A 487 -13.39 3.67 -7.18
C VAL A 487 -14.05 2.40 -7.69
N ALA A 488 -13.73 2.01 -8.93
CA ALA A 488 -14.21 0.77 -9.51
C ALA A 488 -13.07 -0.04 -10.14
N THR A 489 -13.12 -1.37 -9.95
CA THR A 489 -12.24 -2.32 -10.63
C THR A 489 -13.04 -3.16 -11.62
N TYR A 490 -12.63 -3.14 -12.89
CA TYR A 490 -13.25 -3.83 -14.01
C TYR A 490 -12.36 -5.01 -14.46
N ILE A 491 -12.94 -6.21 -14.59
CA ILE A 491 -12.24 -7.45 -14.99
C ILE A 491 -12.91 -8.11 -16.20
N TRP A 492 -12.13 -8.46 -17.24
CA TRP A 492 -12.60 -9.22 -18.41
C TRP A 492 -11.58 -10.20 -19.01
#